data_AF-A0A1I0SIF5-F1
#
_entry.id   AF-A0A1I0SIF5-F1
#
_cell.length_a   1.000
_cell.length_b   1.000
_cell.length_c   1.000
_cell.angle_alpha   90.00
_cell.angle_beta   90.00
_cell.angle_gamma   90.00
#
_symmetry.space_group_name_H-M   'P 1'
#
loop_
_entity.id
_entity.type
_entity.pdbx_description
1 polymer ?
#
loop_
_entity_poly.entity_id
_entity_poly.type
_entity_poly.pdbx_seq_one_letter_code
_entity_poly.pdbx_strand_id
1 'polypeptide(L)'
;MNAVASWWDGVELWIAGLPFVPQVAVVLAVVVPAAAVVAVVADVVLSALFDARRRVVGKDRPGRVVGKDHPGRVVGKDHPGRVIGEDRPTGAVPAATESRE
;
A
#
# COMPACT_ATOMS: atom_id res chain seq x y z
N MET A 1 24.02 -33.70 -21.70
CA MET A 1 24.56 -32.35 -21.41
C MET A 1 25.26 -31.75 -22.64
N ASN A 2 26.04 -32.53 -23.40
CA ASN A 2 26.76 -32.04 -24.60
C ASN A 2 25.86 -31.49 -25.72
N ALA A 3 24.66 -32.04 -25.93
CA ALA A 3 23.76 -31.61 -27.01
C ALA A 3 23.27 -30.16 -26.87
N VAL A 4 23.04 -29.70 -25.64
CA VAL A 4 22.62 -28.31 -25.37
C VAL A 4 23.79 -27.36 -25.57
N ALA A 5 24.98 -27.74 -25.11
CA ALA A 5 26.20 -26.95 -25.29
C ALA A 5 26.56 -26.79 -26.78
N SER A 6 26.47 -27.86 -27.58
CA SER A 6 26.74 -27.79 -29.02
C SER A 6 25.71 -26.98 -29.79
N TRP A 7 24.45 -27.02 -29.37
CA TRP A 7 23.40 -26.17 -29.96
C TRP A 7 23.64 -24.69 -29.63
N TRP A 8 23.97 -24.40 -28.38
CA TRP A 8 24.30 -23.05 -27.92
C TRP A 8 25.53 -22.48 -28.62
N ASP A 9 26.59 -23.28 -28.81
CA ASP A 9 27.78 -22.92 -29.59
C ASP A 9 27.42 -22.49 -31.03
N GLY A 10 26.50 -23.20 -31.69
CA GLY A 10 25.99 -22.80 -33.00
C GLY A 10 25.21 -21.48 -32.99
N VAL A 11 24.46 -21.20 -31.91
CA VAL A 11 23.78 -19.91 -31.71
C VAL A 11 24.79 -18.79 -31.48
N GLU A 12 25.80 -19.01 -30.65
CA GLU A 12 26.88 -18.04 -30.41
C GLU A 12 27.59 -17.67 -31.72
N LEU A 13 27.87 -18.67 -32.56
CA LEU A 13 28.56 -18.48 -33.83
C LEU A 13 27.68 -17.74 -34.85
N TRP A 14 26.37 -18.03 -34.89
CA TRP A 14 25.42 -17.28 -35.71
C TRP A 14 25.36 -15.81 -35.28
N ILE A 15 25.17 -15.54 -33.98
CA ILE A 15 25.07 -14.19 -33.42
C ILE A 15 26.36 -13.40 -33.66
N ALA A 16 27.52 -14.02 -33.42
CA ALA A 16 28.83 -13.40 -33.61
C ALA A 16 29.16 -13.14 -35.09
N GLY A 17 28.53 -13.87 -36.02
CA GLY A 17 28.66 -13.68 -37.45
C GLY A 17 27.82 -12.54 -38.04
N LEU A 18 26.91 -11.93 -37.26
CA LEU A 18 26.09 -10.81 -37.72
C LEU A 18 26.85 -9.46 -37.68
N PRO A 19 26.59 -8.55 -38.64
CA PRO A 19 27.04 -7.16 -38.52
C PRO A 19 26.26 -6.43 -37.40
N PHE A 20 26.79 -5.28 -36.96
CA PHE A 20 26.31 -4.55 -35.78
C PHE A 20 24.79 -4.28 -35.76
N VAL A 21 24.21 -3.81 -36.87
CA VAL A 21 22.79 -3.41 -36.92
C VAL A 21 21.82 -4.57 -36.62
N PRO A 22 21.88 -5.71 -37.33
CA PRO A 22 21.00 -6.83 -37.01
C PRO A 22 21.32 -7.50 -35.66
N GLN A 23 22.57 -7.44 -35.16
CA GLN A 23 22.89 -7.89 -33.80
C GLN A 23 22.14 -7.07 -32.73
N VAL A 24 22.16 -5.73 -32.84
CA VAL A 24 21.40 -4.84 -31.96
C VAL A 24 19.89 -5.08 -32.11
N ALA A 25 19.40 -5.32 -33.32
CA ALA A 25 17.99 -5.63 -33.56
C ALA A 25 17.55 -6.90 -32.82
N VAL A 26 18.36 -7.98 -32.85
CA VAL A 26 18.08 -9.21 -32.08
C VAL A 26 18.05 -8.94 -30.58
N VAL A 27 18.98 -8.14 -30.06
CA VAL A 27 18.99 -7.77 -28.63
C VAL A 27 17.71 -7.02 -28.25
N LEU A 28 17.33 -6.00 -29.02
CA LEU A 28 16.13 -5.22 -28.75
C LEU A 28 14.84 -6.02 -28.90
N ALA A 29 14.77 -6.92 -29.88
CA ALA A 29 13.56 -7.69 -30.19
C ALA A 29 13.39 -8.93 -29.29
N VAL A 30 14.47 -9.52 -28.80
CA VAL A 30 14.44 -10.81 -28.08
C VAL A 30 14.95 -10.67 -26.66
N VAL A 31 16.17 -10.17 -26.48
CA VAL A 31 16.84 -10.16 -25.17
C VAL A 31 16.16 -9.17 -24.22
N VAL A 32 15.81 -7.98 -24.69
CA VAL A 32 15.13 -6.97 -23.86
C VAL A 32 13.76 -7.45 -23.37
N PRO A 33 12.86 -7.97 -24.23
CA PRO A 33 11.61 -8.55 -23.75
C PRO A 33 11.81 -9.75 -22.82
N ALA A 34 12.75 -10.65 -23.13
CA ALA A 34 13.05 -11.79 -22.25
C ALA A 34 13.51 -11.32 -20.87
N ALA A 35 14.38 -10.31 -20.79
CA ALA A 35 14.83 -9.72 -19.53
C ALA A 35 13.67 -9.09 -18.76
N ALA A 36 12.78 -8.37 -19.44
CA ALA A 36 11.58 -7.79 -18.81
C ALA A 36 10.67 -8.88 -18.23
N VAL A 37 10.47 -9.98 -18.95
CA VAL A 37 9.70 -11.14 -18.45
C VAL A 37 10.35 -11.73 -17.20
N VAL A 38 11.67 -11.94 -17.22
CA VAL A 38 12.41 -12.46 -16.06
C VAL A 38 12.27 -11.53 -14.86
N ALA A 39 12.37 -10.22 -15.06
CA ALA A 39 12.18 -9.23 -14.00
C ALA A 39 10.75 -9.30 -13.41
N VAL A 40 9.71 -9.30 -14.25
CA VAL A 40 8.31 -9.40 -13.80
C VAL A 40 8.08 -10.71 -13.03
N VAL A 41 8.62 -11.83 -13.52
CA VAL A 41 8.52 -13.11 -12.81
C VAL A 41 9.20 -13.04 -11.45
N ALA A 42 10.40 -12.45 -11.35
CA ALA A 42 11.10 -12.27 -10.10
C ALA A 42 10.28 -11.42 -9.11
N ASP A 43 9.67 -10.32 -9.56
CA ASP A 43 8.83 -9.46 -8.73
C ASP A 43 7.58 -10.19 -8.21
N VAL A 44 6.93 -10.99 -9.07
CA VAL A 44 5.76 -11.80 -8.69
C VAL A 44 6.14 -12.87 -7.68
N VAL A 45 7.25 -13.58 -7.92
CA VAL A 45 7.75 -14.63 -7.00
C VAL A 45 8.11 -14.03 -5.65
N LEU A 46 8.85 -12.92 -5.65
CA LEU A 46 9.24 -12.22 -4.43
C LEU A 46 8.00 -11.75 -3.65
N SER A 47 7.01 -11.19 -4.34
CA SER A 47 5.75 -10.76 -3.74
C SER A 47 4.98 -11.93 -3.11
N ALA A 48 4.88 -13.05 -3.81
CA ALA A 48 4.23 -14.26 -3.31
C ALA A 48 4.94 -14.82 -2.07
N LEU A 49 6.28 -14.82 -2.07
CA LEU A 49 7.09 -15.27 -0.93
C LEU A 49 6.87 -14.38 0.30
N PHE A 50 6.81 -13.06 0.12
CA PHE A 50 6.53 -12.15 1.24
C PHE A 50 5.11 -12.31 1.80
N ASP A 51 4.10 -12.50 0.95
CA ASP A 51 2.73 -12.76 1.42
C ASP A 51 2.65 -14.10 2.15
N ALA A 52 3.24 -15.16 1.61
CA ALA A 52 3.32 -16.46 2.26
C ALA A 52 4.01 -16.38 3.62
N ARG A 53 5.14 -15.67 3.71
CA ARG A 53 5.85 -15.45 4.98
C ARG A 53 4.99 -14.70 5.99
N ARG A 54 4.25 -13.67 5.58
CA ARG A 54 3.31 -12.95 6.46
C ARG A 54 2.19 -13.85 6.96
N ARG A 55 1.64 -14.72 6.12
CA ARG A 55 0.59 -15.68 6.52
C ARG A 55 1.12 -16.71 7.53
N VAL A 56 2.35 -17.20 7.34
CA VAL A 56 2.98 -18.15 8.26
C VAL A 56 3.33 -17.49 9.59
N VAL A 57 3.95 -16.31 9.59
CA VAL A 57 4.28 -15.56 10.81
C VAL A 57 3.04 -14.99 11.50
N GLY A 58 1.98 -14.68 10.74
CA GLY A 58 0.70 -14.21 11.26
C GLY A 58 -0.11 -15.26 12.00
N LYS A 59 0.30 -16.55 11.95
CA LYS A 59 -0.35 -17.64 12.70
C LYS A 59 -0.05 -17.61 14.21
N ASP A 60 0.90 -16.79 14.66
CA ASP A 60 1.30 -16.68 16.08
C ASP A 60 0.67 -15.49 16.84
N ARG A 61 -0.35 -14.83 16.27
CA ARG A 61 -1.17 -13.87 17.04
C ARG A 61 -2.57 -14.42 17.27
N PRO A 62 -2.88 -15.03 18.44
CA PRO A 62 -4.26 -15.06 18.89
C PRO A 62 -4.66 -13.62 19.22
N GLY A 63 -5.63 -13.09 18.48
CA GLY A 63 -6.27 -11.82 18.80
C GLY A 63 -5.78 -10.62 17.98
N ARG A 64 -6.31 -10.49 16.77
CA ARG A 64 -6.77 -9.17 16.33
C ARG A 64 -8.11 -9.35 15.65
N VAL A 65 -9.17 -9.19 16.44
CA VAL A 65 -10.42 -8.63 15.93
C VAL A 65 -10.07 -7.31 15.26
N VAL A 66 -9.90 -7.31 13.93
CA VAL A 66 -10.15 -6.11 13.15
C VAL A 66 -11.66 -6.00 13.14
N GLY A 67 -12.17 -5.28 14.14
CA GLY A 67 -13.49 -4.70 14.08
C GLY A 67 -13.59 -3.96 12.75
N LYS A 68 -14.64 -4.26 12.00
CA LYS A 68 -15.08 -3.45 10.88
C LYS A 68 -15.78 -2.21 11.45
N ASP A 69 -15.10 -1.50 12.33
CA ASP A 69 -15.56 -0.22 12.84
C ASP A 69 -15.25 0.79 11.74
N HIS A 70 -16.29 1.14 10.98
CA HIS A 70 -16.33 2.42 10.29
C HIS A 70 -16.74 3.46 11.35
N PRO A 71 -15.82 4.28 11.90
CA PRO A 71 -16.26 5.44 12.64
C PRO A 71 -16.51 6.55 11.61
N GLY A 72 -17.79 6.88 11.45
CA GLY A 72 -18.27 8.23 11.18
C GLY A 72 -17.55 9.03 10.10
N ARG A 73 -17.98 8.87 8.84
CA ARG A 73 -18.06 10.02 7.95
C ARG A 73 -19.22 10.88 8.44
N VAL A 74 -18.94 11.77 9.41
CA VAL A 74 -19.85 12.88 9.74
C VAL A 74 -19.88 13.81 8.53
N VAL A 75 -20.82 13.56 7.62
CA VAL A 75 -21.27 14.54 6.64
C VAL A 75 -21.99 15.62 7.45
N GLY A 76 -21.27 16.69 7.76
CA GLY A 76 -21.88 17.95 8.17
C GLY A 76 -22.76 18.41 7.02
N LYS A 77 -24.07 18.21 7.16
CA LYS A 77 -25.06 18.81 6.29
C LYS A 77 -25.74 19.89 7.11
N ASP A 78 -25.34 21.13 6.81
CA ASP A 78 -25.84 22.36 7.39
C ASP A 78 -27.38 22.34 7.49
N HIS A 79 -27.92 22.49 8.70
CA HIS A 79 -29.26 23.01 8.92
C HIS A 79 -29.24 23.91 10.17
N PRO A 80 -29.54 25.23 10.04
CA PRO A 80 -29.64 26.14 11.16
C PRO A 80 -31.03 26.02 11.78
N GLY A 81 -31.09 25.54 13.03
CA GLY A 81 -32.33 25.30 13.76
C GLY A 81 -32.33 25.92 15.15
N ARG A 82 -32.42 27.25 15.18
CA ARG A 82 -33.18 28.05 16.15
C ARG A 82 -33.41 27.43 17.54
N VAL A 83 -32.63 27.88 18.53
CA VAL A 83 -33.00 27.78 19.95
C VAL A 83 -33.61 29.11 20.41
N ILE A 84 -34.89 29.04 20.76
CA ILE A 84 -35.73 30.08 21.37
C ILE A 84 -35.75 29.84 22.88
N GLY A 85 -35.64 30.94 23.65
CA GLY A 85 -36.06 31.06 25.06
C GLY A 85 -34.99 30.65 26.08
N GLU A 86 -34.75 31.37 27.18
CA GLU A 86 -35.45 32.52 27.76
C GLU A 86 -34.55 33.15 28.83
N ASP A 87 -34.53 34.48 28.90
CA ASP A 87 -33.76 35.28 29.84
C ASP A 87 -34.48 35.45 31.20
N ARG A 88 -33.70 35.39 32.30
CA ARG A 88 -33.88 36.06 33.62
C ARG A 88 -34.97 35.54 34.60
N PRO A 89 -34.79 35.68 35.94
CA PRO A 89 -34.79 36.95 36.70
C PRO A 89 -33.61 37.09 37.71
N THR A 90 -32.94 38.25 37.83
CA THR A 90 -33.18 39.40 38.73
C THR A 90 -33.20 39.07 40.24
N GLY A 91 -32.07 39.37 40.89
CA GLY A 91 -31.94 40.20 42.10
C GLY A 91 -32.70 39.83 43.39
N ALA A 92 -31.95 39.49 44.44
CA ALA A 92 -32.20 39.97 45.81
C ALA A 92 -30.97 39.74 46.71
N VAL A 93 -30.33 40.84 47.11
CA VAL A 93 -29.48 40.96 48.33
C VAL A 93 -30.43 41.42 49.43
N PRO A 94 -30.43 40.84 50.66
CA PRO A 94 -29.63 41.37 51.79
C PRO A 94 -29.18 40.22 52.74
N ALA A 95 -28.48 40.36 53.87
CA ALA A 95 -28.22 41.45 54.79
C ALA A 95 -26.98 41.08 55.65
N ALA A 96 -26.50 42.08 56.38
CA ALA A 96 -25.43 42.06 57.37
C ALA A 96 -25.45 40.90 58.38
N THR A 97 -24.24 40.44 58.75
CA THR A 97 -23.59 40.36 60.09
C THR A 97 -22.32 39.50 59.85
N GLU A 98 -21.18 39.59 60.52
CA GLU A 98 -20.77 40.13 61.80
C GLU A 98 -19.25 40.30 61.75
N SER A 99 -18.78 41.44 62.26
CA SER A 99 -17.38 41.71 62.54
C SER A 99 -16.90 40.84 63.70
N ARG A 100 -15.80 40.10 63.53
CA ARG A 100 -14.99 39.62 64.65
C ARG A 100 -13.52 39.63 64.26
N GLU A 101 -12.76 40.31 65.11
CA GLU A 101 -11.29 40.38 65.26
C GLU A 101 -10.57 41.49 64.49
#